data_AF-A0A0L6TZ02-F1
#
_entry.id   AF-A0A0L6TZ02-F1
#
_cell.length_a   1.000
_cell.length_b   1.000
_cell.length_c   1.000
_cell.angle_alpha   90.00
_cell.angle_beta   90.00
_cell.angle_gamma   90.00
#
_symmetry.space_group_name_H-M   'P 1'
#
loop_
_entity.id
_entity.type
_entity.pdbx_description
1 polymer ?
#
loop_
_entity_poly.entity_id
_entity_poly.type
_entity_poly.pdbx_seq_one_letter_code
_entity_poly.pdbx_strand_id
1 'polypeptide(L)'
;MAPIICPKCGCKNTTAVSDIKSSNDESTIKATQEKALCYYCNSCETNFGGDTTLLEKSTIRIYVNTYKKDTVSQTINFYKTAAGATVEGPFLCYYPDLPELYLDQEQWARFLKSFYALYVFDWKHDYINTDCSHEFGWDLKIKFEDQEPFVSKGSDCYPPYWDALMDLFVSFGLPNIKNKLA
;
A
#
# COMPACT_ATOMS: atom_id res chain seq x y z
N MET A 1 10.63 -16.45 11.81
CA MET A 1 10.29 -15.28 10.98
C MET A 1 9.47 -15.77 9.79
N ALA A 2 8.35 -15.12 9.49
CA ALA A 2 7.62 -15.42 8.26
C ALA A 2 8.51 -15.08 7.04
N PRO A 3 8.45 -15.85 5.94
CA PRO A 3 9.23 -15.55 4.75
C PRO A 3 8.78 -14.22 4.16
N ILE A 4 9.73 -13.34 3.82
CA ILE A 4 9.45 -12.12 3.08
C ILE A 4 9.04 -12.50 1.66
N ILE A 5 7.93 -11.94 1.21
CA ILE A 5 7.38 -12.18 -0.12
C ILE A 5 7.72 -10.97 -1.00
N CYS A 6 8.23 -11.21 -2.20
CA CYS A 6 8.45 -10.12 -3.15
C CYS A 6 7.11 -9.49 -3.53
N PRO A 7 6.92 -8.16 -3.37
CA PRO A 7 5.66 -7.49 -3.68
C PRO A 7 5.30 -7.53 -5.16
N LYS A 8 6.27 -7.74 -6.07
CA LYS A 8 6.03 -7.74 -7.52
C LYS A 8 5.60 -9.10 -8.06
N CYS A 9 6.21 -10.18 -7.58
CA CYS A 9 6.04 -11.51 -8.18
C CYS A 9 5.51 -12.57 -7.21
N GLY A 10 5.38 -12.27 -5.91
CA GLY A 10 4.91 -13.23 -4.92
C GLY A 10 5.94 -14.32 -4.55
N CYS A 11 7.15 -14.27 -5.11
CA CYS A 11 8.18 -15.26 -4.79
C CYS A 11 8.76 -15.03 -3.37
N LYS A 12 9.08 -16.13 -2.70
CA LYS A 12 9.76 -16.18 -1.39
C LYS A 12 11.28 -16.25 -1.51
N ASN A 13 11.82 -16.34 -2.73
CA ASN A 13 13.26 -16.36 -2.99
C ASN A 13 13.82 -14.94 -2.92
N THR A 14 13.89 -14.40 -1.70
CA THR A 14 14.35 -13.04 -1.43
C THR A 14 15.51 -13.06 -0.45
N THR A 15 16.51 -12.22 -0.70
CA THR A 15 17.70 -12.07 0.16
C THR A 15 17.67 -10.68 0.79
N ALA A 16 17.94 -10.59 2.11
CA ALA A 16 18.14 -9.29 2.75
C ALA A 16 19.42 -8.64 2.25
N VAL A 17 19.37 -7.35 1.93
CA VAL A 17 20.50 -6.57 1.42
C VAL A 17 20.87 -5.53 2.46
N SER A 18 22.07 -5.64 3.01
CA SER A 18 22.68 -4.58 3.84
C SER A 18 23.37 -3.58 2.92
N ASP A 19 22.77 -2.38 2.79
CA ASP A 19 23.30 -1.16 2.16
C ASP A 19 23.84 -1.28 0.72
N ILE A 20 23.09 -0.75 -0.24
CA ILE A 20 23.73 -0.13 -1.42
C ILE A 20 24.45 1.10 -0.87
N LYS A 21 25.78 1.10 -0.93
CA LYS A 21 26.64 2.22 -0.52
C LYS A 21 26.07 3.56 -1.00
N SER A 22 25.53 4.37 -0.09
CA SER A 22 25.50 5.82 -0.28
C SER A 22 26.96 6.27 -0.26
N SER A 23 27.48 6.67 -1.40
CA SER A 23 28.80 7.30 -1.45
C SER A 23 28.77 8.61 -0.67
N ASN A 24 29.71 8.69 0.27
CA ASN A 24 30.33 9.88 0.87
C ASN A 24 29.98 10.16 2.34
N ASP A 25 31.07 10.12 3.10
CA ASP A 25 31.40 10.67 4.42
C ASP A 25 30.85 10.04 5.71
N GLU A 26 31.82 9.53 6.47
CA GLU A 26 31.76 9.25 7.90
C GLU A 26 31.44 10.52 8.69
N SER A 27 30.39 10.49 9.51
CA SER A 27 30.49 10.91 10.92
C SER A 27 29.18 10.69 11.68
N THR A 28 29.26 9.76 12.63
CA THR A 28 28.66 9.83 13.97
C THR A 28 27.20 10.31 14.09
N ILE A 29 26.24 9.38 14.06
CA ILE A 29 25.05 9.46 14.92
C ILE A 29 24.73 8.06 15.48
N LYS A 30 25.01 7.86 16.77
CA LYS A 30 24.34 6.83 17.56
C LYS A 30 22.89 7.27 17.76
N ALA A 31 22.00 6.76 16.93
CA ALA A 31 20.58 6.69 17.22
C ALA A 31 20.14 5.28 16.87
N THR A 32 19.30 4.70 17.72
CA THR A 32 18.57 3.44 17.48
C THR A 32 17.60 3.67 16.31
N GLN A 33 18.12 3.88 15.10
CA GLN A 33 17.35 3.82 13.88
C GLN A 33 17.14 2.34 13.59
N GLU A 34 15.88 1.90 13.63
CA GLU A 34 15.46 0.68 12.95
C GLU A 34 15.89 0.83 11.50
N LYS A 35 17.05 0.28 11.16
CA LYS A 35 17.64 0.38 9.84
C LYS A 35 16.64 -0.20 8.84
N ALA A 36 16.16 0.64 7.93
CA ALA A 36 15.20 0.22 6.94
C ALA A 36 15.77 -0.96 6.14
N LEU A 37 15.05 -2.08 6.14
CA LEU A 37 15.51 -3.31 5.53
C LEU A 37 15.17 -3.30 4.04
N CYS A 38 16.21 -3.41 3.21
CA CYS A 38 16.09 -3.65 1.77
C CYS A 38 16.19 -5.15 1.48
N TYR A 39 15.47 -5.59 0.46
CA TYR A 39 15.48 -6.98 0.00
C TYR A 39 15.69 -7.02 -1.50
N TYR A 40 16.35 -8.08 -1.98
CA TYR A 40 16.48 -8.40 -3.39
C TYR A 40 15.69 -9.66 -3.70
N CYS A 41 14.81 -9.62 -4.70
CA CYS A 41 14.12 -10.82 -5.19
C CYS A 41 14.96 -11.50 -6.28
N ASN A 42 15.38 -12.73 -6.03
CA ASN A 42 16.16 -13.51 -7.00
C ASN A 42 15.33 -14.02 -8.20
N SER A 43 14.00 -13.91 -8.14
CA SER A 43 13.12 -14.39 -9.23
C SER A 43 12.75 -13.31 -10.25
N CYS A 44 12.59 -12.06 -9.80
CA CYS A 44 12.36 -10.94 -10.72
C CYS A 44 13.52 -9.94 -10.75
N GLU A 45 14.63 -10.28 -10.08
CA GLU A 45 15.89 -9.53 -10.08
C GLU A 45 15.77 -8.06 -9.68
N THR A 46 14.82 -7.74 -8.79
CA THR A 46 14.57 -6.37 -8.33
C THR A 46 14.73 -6.21 -6.83
N ASN A 47 15.24 -5.06 -6.42
CA ASN A 47 15.18 -4.60 -5.03
C ASN A 47 13.75 -4.14 -4.65
N PHE A 48 13.41 -4.23 -3.38
CA PHE A 48 12.20 -3.68 -2.76
C PHE A 48 12.43 -3.40 -1.27
N GLY A 49 11.55 -2.61 -0.66
CA GLY A 49 11.71 -2.11 0.70
C GLY A 49 12.62 -0.88 0.76
N GLY A 50 13.24 -0.66 1.91
CA GLY A 50 14.00 0.56 2.20
C GLY A 50 13.22 1.58 3.02
N ASP A 51 13.78 2.78 3.13
CA ASP A 51 13.25 3.82 4.04
C ASP A 51 12.03 4.51 3.43
N THR A 52 10.88 4.37 4.09
CA THR A 52 9.60 4.95 3.69
C THR A 52 9.28 6.25 4.43
N THR A 53 10.16 6.73 5.30
CA THR A 53 9.93 7.92 6.15
C THR A 53 9.55 9.16 5.33
N LEU A 54 10.17 9.37 4.17
CA LEU A 54 9.82 10.50 3.30
C LEU A 54 8.44 10.32 2.66
N LEU A 55 8.12 9.10 2.21
CA LEU A 55 6.81 8.78 1.62
C LEU A 55 5.69 8.94 2.65
N GLU A 56 5.90 8.47 3.88
CA GLU A 56 4.98 8.64 5.00
C GLU A 56 4.68 10.13 5.26
N LYS A 57 5.72 10.98 5.30
CA LYS A 57 5.55 12.42 5.55
C LYS A 57 4.83 13.14 4.42
N SER A 58 5.15 12.81 3.17
CA SER A 58 4.67 13.52 1.99
C SER A 58 3.33 13.02 1.46
N THR A 59 2.82 11.87 1.93
CA THR A 59 1.54 11.31 1.47
C THR A 59 0.38 12.20 1.86
N ILE A 60 -0.34 12.71 0.86
CA ILE A 60 -1.53 13.55 1.05
C ILE A 60 -2.84 12.86 0.69
N ARG A 61 -2.79 11.83 -0.16
CA ARG A 61 -3.98 11.07 -0.55
C ARG A 61 -3.65 9.63 -0.87
N ILE A 62 -4.50 8.72 -0.40
CA ILE A 62 -4.51 7.32 -0.84
C ILE A 62 -5.91 7.02 -1.37
N TYR A 63 -5.99 6.53 -2.60
CA TYR A 63 -7.22 6.11 -3.26
C TYR A 63 -7.13 4.63 -3.56
N VAL A 64 -8.08 3.84 -3.07
CA VAL A 64 -8.24 2.43 -3.43
C VAL A 64 -9.64 2.23 -3.98
N ASN A 65 -9.73 1.60 -5.14
CA ASN A 65 -10.99 1.29 -5.78
C ASN A 65 -11.00 -0.16 -6.23
N THR A 66 -12.12 -0.83 -6.04
CA THR A 66 -12.40 -2.14 -6.62
C THR A 66 -13.71 -2.05 -7.39
N TYR A 67 -13.75 -2.71 -8.55
CA TYR A 67 -14.92 -2.70 -9.41
C TYR A 67 -15.12 -4.10 -9.98
N LYS A 68 -16.38 -4.48 -10.16
CA LYS A 68 -16.77 -5.73 -10.80
C LYS A 68 -17.93 -5.46 -11.75
N LYS A 69 -17.94 -6.13 -12.89
CA LYS A 69 -18.99 -6.02 -13.90
C LYS A 69 -20.36 -6.18 -13.26
N ASP A 70 -21.29 -5.31 -13.64
CA ASP A 70 -22.68 -5.29 -13.16
C ASP A 70 -22.83 -5.07 -11.64
N THR A 71 -21.81 -4.54 -10.98
CA THR A 71 -21.85 -4.16 -9.55
C THR A 71 -21.36 -2.72 -9.35
N VAL A 72 -21.75 -2.10 -8.24
CA VAL A 72 -21.25 -0.77 -7.87
C VAL A 72 -19.80 -0.89 -7.37
N SER A 73 -18.93 -0.01 -7.86
CA SER A 73 -17.54 0.08 -7.40
C SER A 73 -17.47 0.44 -5.92
N GLN A 74 -16.51 -0.16 -5.22
CA GLN A 74 -16.20 0.17 -3.84
C GLN A 74 -14.92 0.99 -3.80
N THR A 75 -14.99 2.16 -3.16
CA THR A 75 -13.86 3.09 -3.10
C THR A 75 -13.56 3.47 -1.66
N ILE A 76 -12.28 3.62 -1.33
CA ILE A 76 -11.79 4.19 -0.07
C ILE A 76 -10.80 5.29 -0.44
N ASN A 77 -11.04 6.49 0.07
CA ASN A 77 -10.17 7.66 -0.07
C ASN A 77 -9.69 8.08 1.31
N PHE A 78 -8.39 8.20 1.49
CA PHE A 78 -7.79 8.89 2.62
C PHE A 78 -7.33 10.26 2.16
N TYR A 79 -7.65 11.31 2.91
CA TYR A 79 -7.14 12.66 2.69
C TYR A 79 -6.42 13.16 3.94
N LYS A 80 -5.14 13.53 3.80
CA LYS A 80 -4.39 14.16 4.89
C LYS A 80 -5.01 15.50 5.24
N THR A 81 -5.13 15.76 6.54
CA THR A 81 -5.54 17.05 7.09
C THR A 81 -4.51 17.52 8.12
N ALA A 82 -4.63 18.75 8.63
CA ALA A 82 -3.80 19.22 9.73
C ALA A 82 -3.97 18.39 11.02
N ALA A 83 -5.12 17.74 11.20
CA ALA A 83 -5.46 16.96 12.39
C ALA A 83 -5.23 15.44 12.24
N GLY A 84 -4.74 14.98 11.08
CA GLY A 84 -4.57 13.56 10.77
C GLY A 84 -5.04 13.24 9.37
N ALA A 85 -6.11 12.45 9.22
CA ALA A 85 -6.73 12.17 7.93
C ALA A 85 -8.25 11.98 8.03
N THR A 86 -8.97 12.36 6.97
CA THR A 86 -10.37 11.94 6.76
C THR A 86 -10.41 10.73 5.84
N VAL A 87 -11.39 9.86 6.05
CA VAL A 87 -11.63 8.71 5.17
C VAL A 87 -13.03 8.79 4.56
N GLU A 88 -13.09 8.79 3.24
CA GLU A 88 -14.32 8.93 2.46
C GLU A 88 -14.51 7.73 1.51
N GLY A 89 -15.75 7.39 1.21
CA GLY A 89 -16.08 6.40 0.19
C GLY A 89 -17.56 6.08 0.11
N PRO A 90 -18.04 5.42 -0.97
CA PRO A 90 -19.44 5.03 -1.11
C PRO A 90 -19.91 4.08 -0.01
N PHE A 91 -19.02 3.51 0.81
CA PHE A 91 -19.42 2.77 2.00
C PHE A 91 -20.28 3.61 2.95
N LEU A 92 -20.11 4.93 3.03
CA LEU A 92 -21.00 5.81 3.79
C LEU A 92 -22.45 5.80 3.25
N CYS A 93 -22.63 5.57 1.95
CA CYS A 93 -23.98 5.43 1.34
C CYS A 93 -24.65 4.09 1.70
N TYR A 94 -23.86 3.05 1.95
CA TYR A 94 -24.35 1.72 2.34
C TYR A 94 -24.46 1.55 3.86
N TYR A 95 -23.73 2.38 4.59
CA TYR A 95 -23.71 2.43 6.05
C TYR A 95 -23.92 3.88 6.52
N PRO A 96 -25.14 4.43 6.40
CA PRO A 96 -25.42 5.83 6.75
C PRO A 96 -25.20 6.15 8.24
N ASP A 97 -25.16 5.12 9.09
CA ASP A 97 -24.89 5.23 10.53
C ASP A 97 -23.40 5.18 10.87
N LEU A 98 -22.53 4.86 9.90
CA LEU A 98 -21.09 4.95 10.10
C LEU A 98 -20.72 6.44 10.13
N PRO A 99 -20.21 6.98 11.27
CA PRO A 99 -19.71 8.33 11.28
C PRO A 99 -18.62 8.47 10.22
N GLU A 100 -18.48 9.67 9.65
CA GLU A 100 -17.29 10.02 8.89
C GLU A 100 -16.06 9.52 9.67
N LEU A 101 -15.26 8.66 9.04
CA LEU A 101 -14.14 8.05 9.73
C LEU A 101 -12.98 9.03 9.71
N TYR A 102 -12.58 9.45 10.90
CA TYR A 102 -11.44 10.33 11.12
C TYR A 102 -10.32 9.54 11.76
N LEU A 103 -9.13 9.66 11.20
CA LEU A 103 -7.90 9.23 11.83
C LEU A 103 -7.24 10.47 12.43
N ASP A 104 -6.98 10.46 13.74
CA ASP A 104 -6.13 11.48 14.34
C ASP A 104 -4.67 11.37 13.84
N GLN A 105 -3.80 12.29 14.26
CA GLN A 105 -2.41 12.32 13.82
C GLN A 105 -1.63 11.03 14.15
N GLU A 106 -1.87 10.43 15.32
CA GLU A 106 -1.19 9.20 15.74
C GLU A 106 -1.71 8.00 14.93
N GLN A 107 -3.03 7.91 14.77
CA GLN A 107 -3.68 6.87 13.96
C GLN A 107 -3.25 6.96 12.50
N TRP A 108 -3.16 8.16 11.93
CA TRP A 108 -2.70 8.38 10.56
C TRP A 108 -1.23 7.96 10.39
N ALA A 109 -0.35 8.36 11.30
CA ALA A 109 1.06 7.96 11.27
C ALA A 109 1.21 6.43 11.40
N ARG A 110 0.45 5.80 12.30
CA ARG A 110 0.43 4.34 12.47
C ARG A 110 -0.09 3.64 11.21
N PHE A 111 -1.18 4.16 10.62
CA PHE A 111 -1.73 3.64 9.38
C PHE A 111 -0.69 3.67 8.27
N LEU A 112 -0.02 4.81 8.05
CA LEU A 112 0.98 4.95 7.00
C LEU A 112 2.17 4.02 7.22
N LYS A 113 2.68 3.90 8.46
CA LYS A 113 3.76 2.95 8.78
C LYS A 113 3.36 1.52 8.42
N SER A 114 2.16 1.09 8.79
CA SER A 114 1.64 -0.24 8.44
C SER A 114 1.37 -0.41 6.94
N PHE A 115 0.86 0.62 6.28
CA PHE A 115 0.57 0.64 4.84
C PHE A 115 1.85 0.49 4.01
N TYR A 116 2.90 1.24 4.35
CA TYR A 116 4.19 1.15 3.67
C TYR A 116 4.98 -0.11 4.01
N ALA A 117 4.75 -0.73 5.18
CA ALA A 117 5.29 -2.05 5.50
C ALA A 117 4.77 -3.18 4.57
N LEU A 118 3.69 -2.93 3.81
CA LEU A 118 3.19 -3.84 2.77
C LEU A 118 3.89 -3.65 1.41
N TYR A 119 4.95 -2.83 1.38
CA TYR A 119 5.76 -2.53 0.20
C TYR A 119 4.93 -2.00 -0.98
N VAL A 120 3.84 -1.27 -0.70
CA VAL A 120 2.90 -0.76 -1.71
C VAL A 120 3.55 0.06 -2.82
N PHE A 121 4.63 0.78 -2.51
CA PHE A 121 5.38 1.57 -3.49
C PHE A 121 6.24 0.71 -4.43
N ASP A 122 6.53 -0.53 -4.03
CA ASP A 122 7.27 -1.51 -4.84
C ASP A 122 6.33 -2.43 -5.63
N TRP A 123 5.02 -2.24 -5.56
CA TRP A 123 4.07 -3.01 -6.37
C TRP A 123 4.27 -2.69 -7.86
N LYS A 124 3.94 -3.64 -8.75
CA LYS A 124 3.91 -3.39 -10.20
C LYS A 124 2.87 -2.32 -10.54
N HIS A 125 3.10 -1.59 -11.63
CA HIS A 125 2.07 -0.72 -12.19
C HIS A 125 0.83 -1.50 -12.65
N ASP A 126 1.03 -2.70 -13.20
CA ASP A 126 -0.05 -3.52 -13.78
C ASP A 126 0.03 -4.97 -13.29
N TYR A 127 -1.08 -5.47 -12.75
CA TYR A 127 -1.34 -6.88 -12.43
C TYR A 127 -2.50 -7.37 -13.30
N ILE A 128 -2.20 -7.80 -14.52
CA ILE A 128 -3.20 -8.23 -15.49
C ILE A 128 -3.08 -9.74 -15.68
N ASN A 129 -4.17 -10.47 -15.47
CA ASN A 129 -4.30 -11.83 -15.98
C ASN A 129 -4.90 -11.78 -17.39
N THR A 130 -4.12 -12.14 -18.41
CA THR A 130 -4.55 -12.08 -19.82
C THR A 130 -5.53 -13.18 -20.20
N ASP A 131 -5.68 -14.20 -19.35
CA ASP A 131 -6.43 -15.42 -19.66
C ASP A 131 -7.84 -15.42 -19.03
N CYS A 132 -8.26 -14.29 -18.45
CA CYS A 132 -9.55 -14.15 -17.75
C CYS A 132 -10.50 -13.16 -18.42
N SER A 133 -11.79 -13.25 -18.09
CA SER A 133 -12.88 -12.48 -18.69
C SER A 133 -12.89 -10.98 -18.33
N HIS A 134 -11.92 -10.48 -17.55
CA HIS A 134 -11.86 -9.11 -17.02
C HIS A 134 -13.12 -8.71 -16.26
N GLU A 135 -13.65 -9.64 -15.47
CA GLU A 135 -14.90 -9.44 -14.74
C GLU A 135 -14.73 -8.49 -13.55
N PHE A 136 -13.52 -8.37 -13.00
CA PHE A 136 -13.24 -7.38 -11.98
C PHE A 136 -11.86 -6.71 -12.17
N GLY A 137 -11.71 -5.58 -11.49
CA GLY A 137 -10.42 -4.91 -11.38
C GLY A 137 -10.31 -4.05 -10.13
N TRP A 138 -9.15 -3.44 -9.98
CA TRP A 138 -8.83 -2.54 -8.89
C TRP A 138 -7.80 -1.49 -9.31
N ASP A 139 -7.81 -0.36 -8.60
CA ASP A 139 -6.83 0.72 -8.73
C ASP A 139 -6.37 1.15 -7.34
N LEU A 140 -5.08 1.34 -7.18
CA LEU A 140 -4.43 2.02 -6.07
C LEU A 140 -3.71 3.26 -6.62
N LYS A 141 -3.99 4.43 -6.03
CA LYS A 141 -3.28 5.67 -6.34
C LYS A 141 -2.82 6.33 -5.05
N ILE A 142 -1.55 6.71 -4.97
CA ILE A 142 -0.98 7.44 -3.85
C ILE A 142 -0.48 8.78 -4.36
N LYS A 143 -0.95 9.88 -3.76
CA LYS A 143 -0.53 11.24 -4.11
C LYS A 143 0.33 11.80 -2.99
N PHE A 144 1.39 12.50 -3.39
CA PHE A 144 2.32 13.19 -2.51
C PHE A 144 2.22 14.71 -2.65
N GLU A 145 2.71 15.45 -1.66
CA GLU A 145 2.68 16.93 -1.60
C GLU A 145 3.29 17.58 -2.85
N ASP A 146 4.42 17.05 -3.37
CA ASP A 146 5.17 17.63 -4.51
C ASP A 146 5.80 16.57 -5.43
N GLN A 147 5.15 15.41 -5.61
CA GLN A 147 5.67 14.34 -6.47
C GLN A 147 4.57 13.76 -7.36
N GLU A 148 5.00 13.16 -8.48
CA GLU A 148 4.11 12.38 -9.34
C GLU A 148 3.41 11.28 -8.52
N PRO A 149 2.11 11.05 -8.74
CA PRO A 149 1.39 10.04 -8.01
C PRO A 149 1.89 8.65 -8.40
N PHE A 150 2.03 7.79 -7.40
CA PHE A 150 2.20 6.36 -7.64
C PHE A 150 0.85 5.76 -8.04
N VAL A 151 0.85 4.94 -9.09
CA VAL A 151 -0.34 4.23 -9.57
C VAL A 151 -0.01 2.76 -9.75
N SER A 152 -0.87 1.91 -9.20
CA SER A 152 -0.85 0.46 -9.39
C SER A 152 -2.28 0.00 -9.64
N LYS A 153 -2.49 -0.89 -10.60
CA LYS A 153 -3.82 -1.40 -10.95
C LYS A 153 -3.75 -2.87 -11.32
N GLY A 154 -4.90 -3.52 -11.31
CA GLY A 154 -4.99 -4.90 -11.77
C GLY A 154 -6.39 -5.29 -12.21
N SER A 155 -6.43 -6.38 -12.97
CA SER A 155 -7.65 -7.03 -13.42
C SER A 155 -7.47 -8.53 -13.30
N ASP A 156 -8.43 -9.16 -12.63
CA ASP A 156 -8.42 -10.60 -12.32
C ASP A 156 -7.17 -11.11 -11.58
N CYS A 157 -6.40 -10.22 -10.97
CA CYS A 157 -5.18 -10.53 -10.25
C CYS A 157 -4.91 -9.49 -9.17
N TYR A 158 -4.45 -9.92 -8.00
CA TYR A 158 -4.09 -9.05 -6.88
C TYR A 158 -2.58 -9.15 -6.58
N PRO A 159 -1.97 -8.07 -6.05
CA PRO A 159 -0.61 -8.11 -5.58
C PRO A 159 -0.50 -9.03 -4.35
N PRO A 160 0.70 -9.57 -4.06
CA PRO A 160 0.89 -10.57 -3.01
C PRO A 160 0.45 -10.12 -1.60
N TYR A 161 0.53 -8.82 -1.30
CA TYR A 161 0.14 -8.24 -0.01
C TYR A 161 -1.28 -7.65 0.00
N TRP A 162 -2.12 -7.94 -1.01
CA TRP A 162 -3.47 -7.38 -1.09
C TRP A 162 -4.35 -7.78 0.11
N ASP A 163 -4.29 -9.04 0.54
CA ASP A 163 -5.06 -9.49 1.70
C ASP A 163 -4.64 -8.77 2.98
N ALA A 164 -3.33 -8.57 3.18
CA ALA A 164 -2.81 -7.79 4.29
C ALA A 164 -3.22 -6.31 4.22
N LEU A 165 -3.38 -5.75 3.02
CA LEU A 165 -3.92 -4.39 2.84
C LEU A 165 -5.40 -4.32 3.26
N MET A 166 -6.20 -5.33 2.91
CA MET A 166 -7.60 -5.38 3.33
C MET A 166 -7.73 -5.58 4.84
N ASP A 167 -6.89 -6.43 5.43
CA ASP A 167 -6.84 -6.63 6.89
C ASP A 167 -6.42 -5.34 7.61
N LEU A 168 -5.48 -4.57 7.04
CA LEU A 168 -5.12 -3.25 7.52
C LEU A 168 -6.35 -2.32 7.51
N PHE A 169 -7.12 -2.27 6.43
CA PHE A 169 -8.34 -1.46 6.38
C PHE A 169 -9.35 -1.87 7.46
N VAL A 170 -9.63 -3.17 7.60
CA VAL A 170 -10.53 -3.68 8.64
C VAL A 170 -10.05 -3.31 10.04
N SER A 171 -8.74 -3.34 10.31
CA SER A 171 -8.18 -2.96 11.61
C SER A 171 -8.40 -1.48 11.98
N PHE A 172 -8.70 -0.63 10.99
CA PHE A 172 -9.06 0.78 11.17
C PHE A 172 -10.57 1.02 11.03
N GLY A 173 -11.39 -0.03 11.04
CA GLY A 173 -12.86 0.07 10.97
C GLY A 173 -13.42 0.27 9.57
N LEU A 174 -12.60 0.07 8.53
CA LEU A 174 -13.03 0.18 7.13
C LEU A 174 -13.51 -1.17 6.58
N PRO A 175 -14.36 -1.17 5.54
CA PRO A 175 -14.81 -2.40 4.93
C PRO A 175 -13.67 -3.12 4.18
N ASN A 176 -13.74 -4.44 4.14
CA ASN A 176 -12.95 -5.23 3.20
C ASN A 176 -13.59 -5.15 1.81
N ILE A 177 -12.96 -4.40 0.91
CA ILE A 177 -13.46 -4.15 -0.45
C ILE A 177 -12.93 -5.13 -1.50
N LYS A 178 -12.28 -6.24 -1.09
CA LYS A 178 -11.78 -7.27 -2.01
C LYS A 178 -12.92 -7.98 -2.72
N ASN A 179 -12.80 -8.11 -4.05
CA ASN A 179 -13.65 -9.01 -4.81
C ASN A 179 -13.13 -10.44 -4.67
N LYS A 180 -14.05 -11.40 -4.45
CA LYS A 180 -13.68 -12.81 -4.48
C LYS A 180 -13.28 -13.19 -5.90
N LEU A 181 -12.06 -13.75 -6.04
CA LEU A 181 -11.65 -14.44 -7.26
C LEU A 181 -12.54 -15.67 -7.42
N ALA A 182 -13.03 -15.92 -8.63
CA ALA A 182 -13.82 -17.10 -8.96
C ALA A 182 -12.93 -18.36 -8.98
#